data_AF-K1IJM1-F1
#
_entry.id   AF-K1IJM1-F1
#
_cell.length_a   1.000
_cell.length_b   1.000
_cell.length_c   1.000
_cell.angle_alpha   90.00
_cell.angle_beta   90.00
_cell.angle_gamma   90.00
#
_symmetry.space_group_name_H-M   'P 1'
#
loop_
_entity.id
_entity.type
_entity.pdbx_description
1 polymer ?
#
loop_
_entity_poly.entity_id
_entity_poly.type
_entity_poly.pdbx_seq_one_letter_code
_entity_poly.pdbx_strand_id
1 'polypeptide(L)'
;MAEYKVKWFASEMQGAPSLGDTAEGALAALLKAVLVTGFGTLTINALAFDTATGWAMSTFTGGHAYLQDSVIQVEGYRLPPTTASIG
;
A
#
# COMPACT_ATOMS: atom_id res chain seq x y z
N MET A 1 19.58 21.60 7.84
CA MET A 1 18.25 21.34 8.46
C MET A 1 17.95 19.88 8.20
N ALA A 2 17.78 19.05 9.24
CA ALA A 2 17.50 17.63 9.02
C ALA A 2 16.11 17.49 8.39
N GLU A 3 16.05 16.90 7.19
CA GLU A 3 14.79 16.61 6.52
C GLU A 3 14.18 15.37 7.18
N TYR A 4 13.19 15.58 8.02
CA TYR A 4 12.38 14.49 8.52
C TYR A 4 11.35 14.17 7.45
N LYS A 5 11.52 13.03 6.77
CA LYS A 5 10.52 12.53 5.82
C LYS A 5 9.24 12.20 6.58
N VAL A 6 8.39 13.20 6.76
CA VAL A 6 7.05 13.03 7.31
C VAL A 6 6.21 12.40 6.21
N LYS A 7 5.59 11.27 6.51
CA LYS A 7 4.68 10.60 5.58
C LYS A 7 3.38 11.39 5.55
N TRP A 8 3.10 12.03 4.42
CA TRP A 8 1.97 12.95 4.29
C TRP A 8 0.66 12.19 4.10
N PHE A 9 -0.41 12.68 4.72
CA PHE A 9 -1.77 12.13 4.64
C PHE A 9 -2.73 13.24 4.22
N ALA A 10 -3.55 12.98 3.20
CA ALA A 10 -4.71 13.79 2.83
C ALA A 10 -5.97 12.94 2.70
N SER A 11 -7.10 13.54 3.06
CA SER A 11 -8.42 12.92 2.91
C SER A 11 -8.82 12.66 1.46
N GLU A 12 -8.14 13.27 0.50
CA GLU A 12 -8.37 13.08 -0.94
C GLU A 12 -7.67 11.82 -1.49
N MET A 13 -6.79 11.20 -0.68
CA MET A 13 -6.12 9.97 -1.06
C MET A 13 -7.14 8.81 -1.18
N GLN A 14 -6.88 7.90 -2.11
CA GLN A 14 -7.80 6.81 -2.39
C GLN A 14 -8.04 5.93 -1.15
N GLY A 15 -9.31 5.76 -0.78
CA GLY A 15 -9.69 4.99 0.40
C GLY A 15 -9.25 5.62 1.72
N ALA A 16 -8.93 6.91 1.74
CA ALA A 16 -8.62 7.63 2.96
C ALA A 16 -9.83 7.58 3.91
N PRO A 17 -9.62 7.13 5.16
CA PRO A 17 -10.66 7.17 6.18
C PRO A 17 -11.07 8.62 6.48
N SER A 18 -12.38 8.87 6.55
CA SER A 18 -12.96 10.15 6.95
C SER A 18 -13.48 10.10 8.38
N LEU A 19 -13.36 11.22 9.09
CA LEU A 19 -13.94 11.36 10.42
C LEU A 19 -15.37 11.88 10.27
N GLY A 20 -16.33 10.96 10.25
CA GLY A 20 -17.72 11.28 10.54
C GLY A 20 -17.87 11.30 12.05
N ASP A 21 -18.03 12.48 12.65
CA ASP A 21 -18.10 12.72 14.11
C ASP A 21 -19.37 12.13 14.78
N THR A 22 -19.86 10.99 14.29
CA THR A 22 -21.18 10.42 14.61
C THR A 22 -21.12 9.15 15.47
N ALA A 23 -19.92 8.64 15.80
CA ALA A 23 -19.75 7.43 16.60
C ALA A 23 -18.52 7.49 17.51
N GLU A 24 -18.66 6.97 18.73
CA GLU A 24 -17.54 6.78 19.65
C GLU A 24 -16.48 5.86 19.02
N GLY A 25 -15.20 6.22 19.17
CA GLY A 25 -14.09 5.45 18.63
C GLY A 25 -13.74 5.70 17.16
N ALA A 26 -14.45 6.58 16.45
CA ALA A 26 -14.15 6.93 15.05
C ALA A 26 -12.74 7.50 14.87
N LEU A 27 -12.27 8.33 15.81
CA LEU A 27 -10.89 8.85 15.82
C LEU A 27 -9.86 7.74 16.04
N ALA A 28 -10.14 6.78 16.92
CA ALA A 28 -9.24 5.66 17.17
C ALA A 28 -9.14 4.74 15.95
N ALA A 29 -10.26 4.52 15.25
CA ALA A 29 -10.28 3.78 13.98
C ALA A 29 -9.48 4.50 12.88
N LEU A 30 -9.62 5.82 12.79
CA LEU A 30 -8.83 6.66 11.87
C LEU A 30 -7.32 6.51 12.13
N LEU A 31 -6.91 6.69 13.39
CA LEU A 31 -5.50 6.55 13.79
C LEU A 31 -4.95 5.15 13.52
N LYS A 32 -5.72 4.09 13.81
CA LYS A 32 -5.32 2.71 13.50
C LYS A 32 -5.08 2.50 12.00
N ALA A 33 -5.97 3.02 11.16
CA ALA A 33 -5.84 2.94 9.71
C ALA A 33 -4.59 3.68 9.19
N VAL A 34 -4.30 4.87 9.71
CA VAL A 34 -3.15 5.68 9.24
C VAL A 34 -1.81 5.16 9.77
N LEU A 35 -1.77 4.63 11.00
CA LEU A 35 -0.52 4.31 11.71
C LEU A 35 -0.16 2.83 11.71
N VAL A 36 -1.14 1.92 11.58
CA VAL A 36 -0.92 0.47 11.79
C VAL A 36 -1.31 -0.36 10.59
N THR A 37 -2.60 -0.35 10.22
CA THR A 37 -3.11 -1.27 9.19
C THR A 37 -2.94 -0.76 7.76
N GLY A 38 -2.77 0.55 7.57
CA GLY A 38 -2.88 1.17 6.25
C GLY A 38 -4.33 1.33 5.80
N PHE A 39 -4.51 1.99 4.66
CA PHE A 39 -5.81 2.23 4.00
C PHE A 39 -5.67 2.15 2.48
N GLY A 40 -6.79 2.17 1.76
CA GLY A 40 -6.78 2.22 0.29
C GLY A 40 -6.43 0.89 -0.40
N THR A 41 -6.71 -0.26 0.24
CA THR A 41 -6.39 -1.59 -0.29
C THR A 41 -7.04 -1.82 -1.65
N LEU A 42 -6.21 -2.14 -2.65
CA LEU A 42 -6.63 -2.57 -3.98
C LEU A 42 -6.10 -3.97 -4.29
N THR A 43 -6.88 -4.75 -5.01
CA THR A 43 -6.41 -6.02 -5.57
C THR A 43 -5.53 -5.76 -6.77
N ILE A 44 -4.30 -6.26 -6.74
CA ILE A 44 -3.38 -6.23 -7.87
C ILE A 44 -3.82 -7.29 -8.89
N ASN A 45 -3.93 -6.91 -10.16
CA ASN A 45 -4.29 -7.85 -11.23
C ASN A 45 -3.12 -8.70 -11.69
N ALA A 46 -1.94 -8.07 -11.82
CA ALA A 46 -0.71 -8.72 -12.23
C ALA A 46 0.48 -8.01 -11.58
N LEU A 47 1.52 -8.77 -11.24
CA LEU A 47 2.82 -8.25 -10.81
C LEU A 47 3.88 -8.93 -11.68
N ALA A 48 4.63 -8.15 -12.46
CA ALA A 48 5.69 -8.64 -13.34
C ALA A 48 6.96 -7.82 -13.16
N PHE A 49 8.12 -8.45 -13.32
CA PHE A 49 9.40 -7.74 -13.30
C PHE A 49 9.72 -7.24 -14.72
N ASP A 50 9.93 -5.94 -14.87
CA ASP A 50 10.36 -5.34 -16.13
C ASP A 50 11.88 -5.24 -16.16
N THR A 51 12.52 -5.98 -17.06
CA THR A 51 13.99 -6.07 -17.14
C THR A 51 14.64 -4.84 -17.76
N ALA A 52 13.87 -3.98 -18.45
CA ALA A 52 14.39 -2.77 -19.10
C ALA A 52 14.57 -1.62 -18.10
N THR A 53 13.62 -1.47 -17.19
CA THR A 53 13.65 -0.49 -16.08
C THR A 53 14.27 -1.07 -14.82
N GLY A 54 14.27 -2.40 -14.67
CA GLY A 54 14.76 -3.10 -13.49
C GLY A 54 13.78 -3.05 -12.31
N TRP A 55 12.51 -2.76 -12.56
CA TRP A 55 11.49 -2.53 -11.52
C TRP A 55 10.40 -3.60 -11.54
N ALA A 56 9.79 -3.87 -10.39
CA ALA A 56 8.57 -4.66 -10.33
C ALA A 56 7.36 -3.78 -10.68
N MET A 57 6.62 -4.15 -11.71
CA MET A 57 5.43 -3.44 -12.20
C MET A 57 4.16 -4.16 -11.78
N SER A 58 3.31 -3.49 -11.00
CA SER A 58 1.97 -3.95 -10.64
C SER A 58 0.92 -3.31 -11.54
N THR A 59 0.04 -4.11 -12.13
CA THR A 59 -1.10 -3.64 -12.94
C THR A 59 -2.38 -3.59 -12.09
N PHE A 60 -3.12 -2.48 -12.21
CA PHE A 60 -4.42 -2.27 -11.56
C PHE A 60 -5.50 -1.96 -12.61
N THR A 61 -6.65 -2.62 -12.52
CA THR A 61 -7.83 -2.24 -13.30
C THR A 61 -8.37 -0.90 -12.80
N GLY A 62 -8.44 0.10 -13.69
CA GLY A 62 -8.89 1.45 -13.34
C GLY A 62 -7.82 2.36 -12.73
N GLY A 63 -6.57 1.88 -12.62
CA GLY A 63 -5.44 2.65 -12.09
C GLY A 63 -5.39 2.73 -10.57
N HIS A 64 -4.52 3.59 -10.05
CA HIS A 64 -4.40 3.90 -8.62
C HIS A 64 -4.14 5.40 -8.42
N ALA A 65 -4.73 5.99 -7.38
CA ALA A 65 -4.46 7.38 -6.99
C ALA A 65 -3.46 7.49 -5.82
N TYR A 66 -2.53 6.53 -5.69
CA TYR A 66 -1.42 6.62 -4.73
C TYR A 66 -0.50 7.80 -5.09
N LEU A 67 -0.07 8.55 -4.09
CA LEU A 67 0.87 9.67 -4.27
C LEU A 67 2.27 9.13 -4.62
N GLN A 68 3.07 9.94 -5.31
CA GLN A 68 4.48 9.64 -5.53
C GLN A 68 5.20 9.42 -4.19
N ASP A 69 6.16 8.48 -4.16
CA ASP A 69 6.90 8.07 -2.97
C ASP A 69 6.06 7.44 -1.85
N SER A 70 4.81 7.05 -2.14
CA SER A 70 4.00 6.26 -1.20
C SER A 70 4.59 4.87 -1.00
N VAL A 71 4.69 4.45 0.26
CA VAL A 71 5.02 3.05 0.59
C VAL A 71 3.73 2.24 0.57
N ILE A 72 3.70 1.22 -0.28
CA ILE A 72 2.56 0.32 -0.47
C ILE A 72 2.99 -1.06 0.04
N GLN A 73 2.17 -1.67 0.90
CA GLN A 73 2.36 -3.05 1.32
C GLN A 73 1.73 -3.97 0.26
N VAL A 74 2.51 -4.93 -0.23
CA VAL A 74 2.07 -5.95 -1.18
C VAL A 74 2.06 -7.30 -0.48
N GLU A 75 0.87 -7.83 -0.25
CA GLU A 75 0.66 -9.14 0.38
C GLU A 75 0.36 -10.22 -0.65
N GLY A 76 0.54 -11.49 -0.27
CA GLY A 76 0.18 -12.64 -1.10
C GLY A 76 1.24 -13.08 -2.12
N TYR A 77 2.43 -12.47 -2.12
CA TYR A 77 3.56 -13.04 -2.85
C TYR A 77 4.01 -14.35 -2.20
N ARG A 78 3.89 -15.45 -2.94
CA ARG A 78 4.51 -16.73 -2.61
C ARG A 78 5.65 -16.98 -3.58
N LEU A 79 6.87 -17.11 -3.04
CA LEU A 79 8.01 -17.65 -3.77
C LEU A 79 7.63 -19.02 -4.37
N PRO A 80 7.94 -19.29 -5.66
CA PRO A 80 7.70 -20.60 -6.25
C PRO A 80 8.47 -21.66 -5.46
N PRO A 81 7.92 -22.89 -5.30
CA PRO A 81 8.64 -23.95 -4.62
C PRO A 81 9.93 -24.25 -5.40
N THR A 82 11.07 -23.87 -4.84
CA THR A 82 12.36 -24.33 -5.33
C THR A 82 12.46 -25.81 -4.99
N THR A 83 12.49 -26.67 -6.01
CA THR A 83 12.80 -28.09 -5.85
C THR A 83 14.19 -28.22 -5.26
N ALA A 84 14.30 -28.31 -3.94
CA ALA A 84 15.56 -28.62 -3.26
C ALA A 84 15.84 -30.12 -3.42
N SER A 85 16.57 -30.50 -4.47
CA SER A 85 17.28 -31.79 -4.46
C SER A 85 18.56 -31.61 -3.66
N ILE A 86 18.49 -31.84 -2.35
CA ILE A 86 19.67 -32.11 -1.55
C ILE A 86 19.90 -33.63 -1.61
N GLY A 87 20.98 -34.00 -2.29
CA GLY A 87 21.61 -35.31 -2.13
C GLY A 87 22.38 -35.39 -0.82
#